data_AF-A0A959YXJ1-F1
#
_entry.id   AF-A0A959YXJ1-F1
#
_cell.length_a   1.000
_cell.length_b   1.000
_cell.length_c   1.000
_cell.angle_alpha   90.00
_cell.angle_beta   90.00
_cell.angle_gamma   90.00
#
_symmetry.space_group_name_H-M   'P 1'
#
loop_
_entity.id
_entity.type
_entity.pdbx_description
1 polymer ?
#
loop_
_entity_poly.entity_id
_entity_poly.type
_entity_poly.pdbx_seq_one_letter_code
_entity_poly.pdbx_strand_id
1 'polypeptide(L)'
;IAAHPDPREIYTQRLIDSGVEGAREMAREMEASFTSMLDDRLSDSKQVRVGRITNFMEERWKGFKRAGAKDFLRSPETGVDEATLRLIGEKLSVIPEGKKFFSKLEKILGDRKRMMETGVLDWSMGELLAYGSLLLEGHPVRFTGQDVERGTFSHRHAVVRMEDSEEEFIHLKHIRDGQALLQIYNSLL
;
A
#
# COMPACT_ATOMS: atom_id res chain seq x y z
N ILE A 1 -30.78 -22.78 -21.94
CA ILE A 1 -31.04 -21.76 -20.89
C ILE A 1 -32.54 -21.48 -20.77
N ALA A 2 -33.25 -21.06 -21.81
CA ALA A 2 -34.70 -20.78 -21.73
C ALA A 2 -35.57 -21.99 -21.30
N ALA A 3 -35.13 -23.23 -21.56
CA ALA A 3 -35.82 -24.45 -21.14
C ALA A 3 -35.35 -24.99 -19.77
N HIS A 4 -34.33 -24.39 -19.16
CA HIS A 4 -33.81 -24.83 -17.87
C HIS A 4 -34.53 -24.05 -16.76
N PRO A 5 -35.15 -24.72 -15.77
CA PRO A 5 -35.82 -24.02 -14.68
C PRO A 5 -34.83 -23.19 -13.83
N ASP A 6 -35.34 -22.15 -13.18
CA ASP A 6 -34.57 -21.32 -12.26
C ASP A 6 -34.07 -22.16 -11.06
N PRO A 7 -32.82 -21.99 -10.60
CA PRO A 7 -32.31 -22.68 -9.41
C PRO A 7 -33.24 -22.64 -8.19
N ARG A 8 -33.99 -21.54 -7.98
CA ARG A 8 -35.01 -21.41 -6.93
C ARG A 8 -36.16 -22.39 -7.12
N GLU A 9 -36.71 -22.48 -8.34
CA GLU A 9 -37.81 -23.41 -8.66
C GLU A 9 -37.35 -24.86 -8.51
N ILE A 10 -36.13 -25.17 -8.95
CA ILE A 10 -35.52 -26.50 -8.80
C ILE A 10 -35.41 -26.88 -7.33
N TYR A 11 -34.92 -25.95 -6.49
CA TYR A 11 -34.76 -26.22 -5.06
C TYR A 11 -36.11 -26.29 -4.34
N THR A 12 -37.07 -25.46 -4.72
CA THR A 12 -38.43 -25.50 -4.17
C THR A 12 -39.12 -26.82 -4.47
N GLN A 13 -38.99 -27.33 -5.71
CA GLN A 13 -39.53 -28.64 -6.08
C GLN A 13 -38.86 -29.76 -5.28
N ARG A 14 -37.53 -29.70 -5.10
CA ARG A 14 -36.79 -30.67 -4.29
C ARG A 14 -37.27 -30.71 -2.83
N LEU A 15 -37.60 -29.56 -2.23
CA LEU A 15 -38.12 -29.47 -0.86
C LEU A 15 -39.51 -30.09 -0.73
N ILE A 16 -40.37 -29.86 -1.72
CA ILE A 16 -41.70 -30.48 -1.82
C ILE A 16 -41.56 -32.00 -1.92
N ASP A 17 -40.68 -32.48 -2.80
CA ASP A 17 -40.43 -33.90 -3.01
C ASP A 17 -39.84 -34.59 -1.77
N SER A 18 -39.09 -33.85 -0.94
CA SER A 18 -38.58 -34.35 0.35
C SER A 18 -39.58 -34.30 1.52
N GLY A 19 -40.83 -33.89 1.26
CA GLY A 19 -41.91 -33.89 2.26
C GLY A 19 -41.89 -32.70 3.21
N VAL A 20 -41.24 -31.58 2.84
CA VAL A 20 -41.32 -30.34 3.62
C VAL A 20 -42.67 -29.68 3.36
N GLU A 21 -43.58 -29.77 4.34
CA GLU A 21 -44.89 -29.12 4.28
C GLU A 21 -44.75 -27.59 4.17
N GLY A 22 -45.60 -26.95 3.37
CA GLY A 22 -45.59 -25.49 3.19
C GLY A 22 -44.42 -24.93 2.36
N ALA A 23 -43.52 -25.76 1.81
CA ALA A 23 -42.34 -25.29 1.06
C ALA A 23 -42.70 -24.35 -0.11
N ARG A 24 -43.81 -24.60 -0.81
CA ARG A 24 -44.28 -23.75 -1.91
C ARG A 24 -44.83 -22.40 -1.43
N GLU A 25 -45.54 -22.39 -0.30
CA GLU A 25 -46.09 -21.16 0.29
C GLU A 25 -44.96 -20.30 0.84
N MET A 26 -44.01 -20.91 1.55
CA MET A 26 -42.80 -20.25 2.04
C MET A 26 -41.99 -19.59 0.90
N ALA A 27 -41.76 -20.31 -0.22
CA ALA A 27 -41.06 -19.75 -1.37
C ALA A 27 -41.78 -18.52 -1.97
N ARG A 28 -43.11 -18.57 -2.06
CA ARG A 28 -43.94 -17.45 -2.55
C ARG A 28 -43.93 -16.26 -1.59
N GLU A 29 -44.03 -16.52 -0.29
CA GLU A 29 -43.98 -15.48 0.74
C GLU A 29 -42.62 -14.79 0.76
N MET A 30 -41.52 -15.54 0.65
CA MET A 30 -40.16 -14.97 0.57
C MET A 30 -39.97 -14.12 -0.70
N GLU A 31 -40.48 -14.56 -1.85
CA GLU A 31 -40.45 -13.78 -3.10
C GLU A 31 -41.25 -12.48 -2.97
N ALA A 32 -42.48 -12.56 -2.45
CA ALA A 32 -43.34 -11.40 -2.24
C ALA A 32 -42.71 -10.42 -1.25
N SER A 33 -42.17 -10.92 -0.12
CA SER A 33 -41.49 -10.11 0.89
C SER A 33 -40.23 -9.43 0.33
N PHE A 34 -39.41 -10.16 -0.44
CA PHE A 34 -38.21 -9.60 -1.05
C PHE A 34 -38.56 -8.55 -2.11
N THR A 35 -39.57 -8.81 -2.94
CA THR A 35 -40.04 -7.86 -3.95
C THR A 35 -40.58 -6.59 -3.30
N SER A 36 -41.41 -6.73 -2.26
CA SER A 36 -41.91 -5.58 -1.48
C SER A 36 -40.76 -4.79 -0.87
N MET A 37 -39.76 -5.45 -0.29
CA MET A 37 -38.56 -4.80 0.25
C MET A 37 -37.83 -4.00 -0.84
N LEU A 38 -37.67 -4.57 -2.05
CA LEU A 38 -37.01 -3.87 -3.16
C LEU A 38 -37.82 -2.65 -3.64
N ASP A 39 -39.14 -2.78 -3.74
CA ASP A 39 -40.03 -1.68 -4.13
C ASP A 39 -40.01 -0.55 -3.10
N ASP A 40 -40.04 -0.87 -1.81
CA ASP A 40 -39.92 0.09 -0.71
C ASP A 40 -38.58 0.84 -0.81
N ARG A 41 -37.46 0.10 -0.96
CA ARG A 41 -36.12 0.70 -1.10
C ARG A 41 -35.98 1.54 -2.37
N LEU A 42 -36.63 1.14 -3.46
CA LEU A 42 -36.65 1.92 -4.70
C LEU A 42 -37.44 3.22 -4.51
N SER A 43 -38.57 3.16 -3.81
CA SER A 43 -39.37 4.34 -3.45
C SER A 43 -38.57 5.30 -2.58
N ASP A 44 -37.91 4.79 -1.53
CA ASP A 44 -37.00 5.56 -0.68
C ASP A 44 -35.88 6.23 -1.48
N SER A 45 -35.24 5.47 -2.37
CA SER A 45 -34.15 5.96 -3.23
C SER A 45 -34.57 7.12 -4.13
N LYS A 46 -35.79 7.06 -4.70
CA LYS A 46 -36.34 8.15 -5.53
C LYS A 46 -36.54 9.45 -4.76
N GLN A 47 -36.70 9.40 -3.44
CA GLN A 47 -36.82 10.60 -2.59
C GLN A 47 -35.47 11.27 -2.31
N VAL A 48 -34.36 10.53 -2.45
CA VAL A 48 -33.01 11.04 -2.21
C VAL A 48 -32.53 11.84 -3.42
N ARG A 49 -32.54 13.18 -3.32
CA ARG A 49 -32.09 14.10 -4.39
C ARG A 49 -30.58 14.04 -4.70
N VAL A 50 -29.76 13.65 -3.73
CA VAL A 50 -28.30 13.55 -3.87
C VAL A 50 -27.87 12.28 -3.17
N GLY A 51 -27.41 11.29 -3.95
CA GLY A 51 -26.88 10.05 -3.41
C GLY A 51 -25.69 10.32 -2.49
N ARG A 52 -25.82 9.99 -1.21
CA ARG A 52 -24.69 10.02 -0.28
C ARG A 52 -23.84 8.78 -0.56
N ILE A 53 -22.71 8.98 -1.24
CA ILE A 53 -21.73 7.91 -1.42
C ILE A 53 -21.08 7.67 -0.06
N THR A 54 -21.49 6.60 0.63
CA THR A 54 -20.78 6.12 1.82
C THR A 54 -19.38 5.73 1.39
N ASN A 55 -18.36 6.38 1.94
CA ASN A 55 -17.00 6.07 1.60
C ASN A 55 -16.65 4.71 2.22
N PHE A 56 -16.39 3.71 1.39
CA PHE A 56 -16.12 2.33 1.80
C PHE A 56 -14.86 2.19 2.70
N MET A 57 -14.05 3.25 2.85
CA MET A 57 -12.88 3.31 3.74
C MET A 57 -12.89 4.50 4.70
N GLU A 58 -14.07 5.05 5.03
CA GLU A 58 -14.18 6.26 5.87
C GLU A 58 -13.38 6.17 7.18
N GLU A 59 -13.43 5.02 7.86
CA GLU A 59 -12.66 4.81 9.09
C GLU A 59 -11.15 4.82 8.86
N ARG A 60 -10.69 4.19 7.78
CA ARG A 60 -9.25 4.10 7.45
C ARG A 60 -8.68 5.41 6.94
N TRP A 61 -9.54 6.28 6.38
CA TRP A 61 -9.15 7.58 5.85
C TRP A 61 -9.52 8.73 6.79
N LYS A 62 -9.83 8.41 8.06
CA LYS A 62 -10.05 9.41 9.09
C LYS A 62 -8.84 10.35 9.19
N GLY A 63 -9.08 11.66 9.07
CA GLY A 63 -8.04 12.69 9.06
C GLY A 63 -7.57 13.12 7.67
N PHE A 64 -7.92 12.40 6.61
CA PHE A 64 -7.66 12.84 5.24
C PHE A 64 -8.77 13.78 4.77
N LYS A 65 -8.37 14.95 4.27
CA LYS A 65 -9.27 15.90 3.61
C LYS A 65 -9.15 15.75 2.09
N ARG A 66 -10.25 15.99 1.37
CA ARG A 66 -10.19 16.13 -0.09
C ARG A 66 -9.41 17.40 -0.42
N ALA A 67 -8.47 17.29 -1.35
CA ALA A 67 -7.70 18.43 -1.83
C ALA A 67 -8.62 19.41 -2.57
N GLY A 68 -8.45 20.70 -2.32
CA GLY A 68 -9.07 21.78 -3.07
C GLY A 68 -8.03 22.64 -3.79
N ALA A 69 -8.48 23.55 -4.66
CA ALA A 69 -7.59 24.41 -5.43
C ALA A 69 -6.60 25.22 -4.57
N LYS A 70 -7.00 25.61 -3.35
CA LYS A 70 -6.14 26.35 -2.41
C LYS A 70 -4.96 25.53 -1.87
N ASP A 71 -5.09 24.20 -1.78
CA ASP A 71 -4.02 23.34 -1.29
C ASP A 71 -2.84 23.27 -2.28
N PHE A 72 -3.05 23.65 -3.55
CA PHE A 72 -2.00 23.71 -4.57
C PHE A 72 -1.27 25.06 -4.62
N LEU A 73 -1.71 26.06 -3.83
CA LEU A 73 -1.07 27.38 -3.80
C LEU A 73 0.17 27.43 -2.89
N ARG A 74 0.29 26.50 -1.95
CA ARG A 74 1.42 26.42 -1.01
C ARG A 74 1.80 24.97 -0.77
N SER A 75 3.09 24.65 -0.85
CA SER A 75 3.61 23.35 -0.45
C SER A 75 3.45 23.12 1.06
N PRO A 76 3.17 21.89 1.51
CA PRO A 76 3.18 21.55 2.93
C PRO A 76 4.59 21.71 3.51
N GLU A 77 4.67 21.84 4.83
CA GLU A 77 5.95 21.82 5.53
C GLU A 77 6.45 20.37 5.63
N THR A 78 7.47 20.06 4.83
CA THR A 78 8.11 18.74 4.75
C THR A 78 9.53 18.76 5.30
N GLY A 79 9.87 19.79 6.08
CA GLY A 79 11.16 19.90 6.73
C GLY A 79 11.31 18.81 7.80
N VAL A 80 12.50 18.21 7.86
CA VAL A 80 12.85 17.19 8.84
C VAL A 80 14.01 17.71 9.66
N ASP A 81 14.02 17.40 10.96
CA ASP A 81 15.12 17.77 11.84
C ASP A 81 16.46 17.21 11.36
N GLU A 82 17.51 18.03 11.44
CA GLU A 82 18.83 17.67 10.92
C GLU A 82 19.41 16.45 11.64
N ALA A 83 19.16 16.28 12.94
CA ALA A 83 19.65 15.11 13.67
C ALA A 83 19.00 13.81 13.16
N THR A 84 17.74 13.88 12.73
CA THR A 84 17.03 12.75 12.10
C THR A 84 17.66 12.41 10.75
N LEU A 85 17.95 13.42 9.92
CA LEU A 85 18.63 13.21 8.64
C LEU A 85 20.05 12.64 8.82
N ARG A 86 20.78 13.09 9.84
CA ARG A 86 22.10 12.54 10.21
C ARG A 86 22.03 11.08 10.62
N LEU A 87 21.08 10.71 11.49
CA LEU A 87 20.84 9.32 11.88
C LEU A 87 20.58 8.42 10.66
N ILE A 88 19.70 8.85 9.75
CA ILE A 88 19.39 8.08 8.53
C ILE A 88 20.64 7.97 7.66
N GLY A 89 21.34 9.08 7.43
CA GLY A 89 22.53 9.11 6.59
C GLY A 89 23.68 8.24 7.10
N GLU A 90 23.89 8.20 8.42
CA GLU A 90 24.82 7.28 9.06
C GLU A 90 24.45 5.83 8.75
N LYS A 91 23.19 5.45 8.98
CA LYS A 91 22.70 4.09 8.73
C LYS A 91 22.78 3.70 7.25
N LEU A 92 22.58 4.63 6.33
CA LEU A 92 22.73 4.43 4.88
C LEU A 92 24.17 4.24 4.41
N SER A 93 25.15 4.57 5.26
CA SER A 93 26.58 4.57 4.94
C SER A 93 27.36 3.49 5.70
N VAL A 94 26.72 2.74 6.60
CA VAL A 94 27.36 1.64 7.34
C VAL A 94 27.68 0.49 6.39
N ILE A 95 28.88 -0.06 6.52
CA ILE A 95 29.25 -1.37 5.97
C ILE A 95 29.01 -2.39 7.10
N PRO A 96 28.02 -3.29 6.97
CA PRO A 96 27.81 -4.37 7.94
C PRO A 96 29.09 -5.20 8.18
N GLU A 97 29.44 -5.41 9.45
CA GLU A 97 30.60 -6.21 9.82
C GLU A 97 30.45 -7.67 9.37
N GLY A 98 31.57 -8.28 8.97
CA GLY A 98 31.63 -9.69 8.58
C GLY A 98 31.03 -10.01 7.21
N LYS A 99 30.61 -9.01 6.44
CA LYS A 99 29.98 -9.19 5.12
C LYS A 99 30.90 -8.67 4.02
N LYS A 100 31.15 -9.50 2.99
CA LYS A 100 31.92 -9.09 1.80
C LYS A 100 30.97 -8.48 0.77
N PHE A 101 31.18 -7.19 0.50
CA PHE A 101 30.46 -6.49 -0.56
C PHE A 101 31.37 -6.27 -1.77
N PHE A 102 30.75 -6.11 -2.93
CA PHE A 102 31.46 -5.67 -4.13
C PHE A 102 32.15 -4.33 -3.87
N SER A 103 33.39 -4.17 -4.33
CA SER A 103 34.20 -2.94 -4.18
C SER A 103 33.48 -1.66 -4.64
N LYS A 104 32.61 -1.76 -5.65
CA LYS A 104 31.79 -0.63 -6.10
C LYS A 104 30.81 -0.15 -5.03
N LEU A 105 30.26 -1.04 -4.22
CA LEU A 105 29.38 -0.67 -3.12
C LEU A 105 30.13 0.04 -2.01
N GLU A 106 31.31 -0.44 -1.62
CA GLU A 106 32.13 0.22 -0.60
C GLU A 106 32.40 1.68 -0.96
N LYS A 107 32.67 1.93 -2.25
CA LYS A 107 32.78 3.28 -2.79
C LYS A 107 31.49 4.08 -2.62
N ILE A 108 30.33 3.52 -2.99
CA ILE A 108 29.02 4.18 -2.84
C ILE A 108 28.74 4.54 -1.38
N LEU A 109 28.99 3.61 -0.44
CA LEU A 109 28.78 3.85 0.99
C LEU A 109 29.75 4.91 1.54
N GLY A 110 31.01 4.90 1.10
CA GLY A 110 31.98 5.94 1.41
C GLY A 110 31.59 7.31 0.85
N ASP A 111 31.04 7.36 -0.36
CA ASP A 111 30.55 8.59 -0.97
C ASP A 111 29.34 9.13 -0.22
N ARG A 112 28.38 8.28 0.19
CA ARG A 112 27.25 8.68 1.05
C ARG A 112 27.70 9.25 2.39
N LYS A 113 28.70 8.63 3.02
CA LYS A 113 29.29 9.15 4.27
C LYS A 113 29.85 10.56 4.07
N ARG A 114 30.62 10.77 3.00
CA ARG A 114 31.19 12.07 2.64
C ARG A 114 30.11 13.11 2.36
N MET A 115 29.02 12.73 1.69
CA MET A 115 27.89 13.63 1.44
C MET A 115 27.28 14.13 2.76
N MET A 116 27.13 13.26 3.77
CA MET A 116 26.61 13.66 5.08
C MET A 116 27.58 14.52 5.89
N GLU A 117 28.88 14.33 5.73
CA GLU A 117 29.91 15.14 6.38
C GLU A 117 30.01 16.54 5.75
N THR A 118 29.94 16.61 4.41
CA THR A 118 30.11 17.87 3.65
C THR A 118 28.81 18.66 3.47
N GLY A 119 27.65 18.02 3.62
CA GLY A 119 26.33 18.63 3.34
C GLY A 119 26.02 18.78 1.85
N VAL A 120 26.87 18.27 0.95
CA VAL A 120 26.65 18.30 -0.50
C VAL A 120 26.06 16.97 -0.92
N LEU A 121 24.73 16.94 -1.08
CA LEU A 121 23.97 15.72 -1.37
C LEU A 121 23.65 15.60 -2.86
N ASP A 122 23.70 14.38 -3.37
CA ASP A 122 23.17 14.06 -4.71
C ASP A 122 21.69 13.66 -4.64
N TRP A 123 21.09 13.40 -5.81
CA TRP A 123 19.70 13.00 -5.92
C TRP A 123 19.38 11.70 -5.17
N SER A 124 20.28 10.71 -5.25
CA SER A 124 20.09 9.40 -4.62
C SER A 124 20.05 9.54 -3.10
N MET A 125 20.92 10.38 -2.55
CA MET A 125 20.98 10.60 -1.11
C MET A 125 19.73 11.37 -0.63
N GLY A 126 19.30 12.39 -1.35
CA GLY A 126 18.05 13.09 -1.05
C GLY A 126 16.83 12.17 -1.09
N GLU A 127 16.75 11.28 -2.08
CA GLU A 127 15.70 10.27 -2.20
C GLU A 127 15.68 9.31 -1.00
N LEU A 128 16.84 8.73 -0.65
CA LEU A 128 16.93 7.77 0.45
C LEU A 128 16.67 8.42 1.82
N LEU A 129 17.11 9.67 2.02
CA LEU A 129 16.83 10.43 3.24
C LEU A 129 15.33 10.68 3.40
N ALA A 130 14.63 11.05 2.33
CA ALA A 130 13.18 11.25 2.34
C ALA A 130 12.42 9.96 2.65
N TYR A 131 12.85 8.83 2.11
CA TYR A 131 12.26 7.53 2.46
C TYR A 131 12.53 7.19 3.92
N GLY A 132 13.76 7.38 4.39
CA GLY A 132 14.12 7.14 5.78
C GLY A 132 13.29 7.98 6.76
N SER A 133 13.04 9.26 6.45
CA SER A 133 12.26 10.13 7.35
C SER A 133 10.81 9.67 7.45
N LEU A 134 10.17 9.33 6.32
CA LEU A 134 8.83 8.75 6.30
C LEU A 134 8.74 7.46 7.12
N LEU A 135 9.74 6.58 7.01
CA LEU A 135 9.77 5.33 7.77
C LEU A 135 9.87 5.60 9.28
N LEU A 136 10.63 6.61 9.70
CA LEU A 136 10.74 6.98 11.11
C LEU A 136 9.50 7.69 11.66
N GLU A 137 8.73 8.36 10.79
CA GLU A 137 7.44 9.00 11.10
C GLU A 137 6.27 7.99 11.16
N GLY A 138 6.51 6.71 10.84
CA GLY A 138 5.48 5.68 10.85
C GLY A 138 4.76 5.49 9.51
N HIS A 139 5.24 6.13 8.44
CA HIS A 139 4.69 6.02 7.10
C HIS A 139 5.41 4.91 6.31
N PRO A 140 4.72 3.79 5.97
CA PRO A 140 5.32 2.74 5.19
C PRO A 140 5.59 3.22 3.76
N VAL A 141 6.76 2.84 3.23
CA VAL A 141 7.17 3.19 1.88
C VAL A 141 7.16 1.94 1.01
N ARG A 142 6.44 2.00 -0.11
CA ARG A 142 6.45 0.94 -1.12
C ARG A 142 6.86 1.50 -2.46
N PHE A 143 7.82 0.84 -3.11
CA PHE A 143 8.26 1.19 -4.45
C PHE A 143 8.45 -0.06 -5.29
N THR A 144 7.85 -0.09 -6.48
CA THR A 144 7.86 -1.26 -7.36
C THR A 144 8.12 -0.82 -8.80
N GLY A 145 8.90 -1.61 -9.54
CA GLY A 145 9.16 -1.37 -10.95
C GLY A 145 10.35 -2.18 -11.44
N GLN A 146 10.71 -2.08 -12.71
CA GLN A 146 11.86 -2.80 -13.25
C GLN A 146 13.16 -2.20 -12.71
N ASP A 147 14.06 -3.05 -12.20
CA ASP A 147 15.37 -2.70 -11.66
C ASP A 147 15.37 -1.61 -10.56
N VAL A 148 14.27 -1.43 -9.84
CA VAL A 148 14.13 -0.34 -8.86
C VAL A 148 15.04 -0.47 -7.66
N GLU A 149 15.40 -1.69 -7.29
CA GLU A 149 16.25 -2.00 -6.15
C GLU A 149 17.65 -1.40 -6.28
N ARG A 150 18.25 -1.54 -7.47
CA ARG A 150 19.52 -0.90 -7.85
C ARG A 150 19.30 0.51 -8.41
N GLY A 151 18.17 0.70 -9.07
CA GLY A 151 17.89 1.80 -9.99
C GLY A 151 18.42 1.51 -11.39
N THR A 152 17.64 1.86 -12.42
CA THR A 152 18.01 1.72 -13.84
C THR A 152 19.38 2.35 -14.14
N PHE A 153 19.64 3.54 -13.58
CA PHE A 153 20.92 4.25 -13.73
C PHE A 153 21.96 3.89 -12.67
N SER A 154 21.78 2.79 -11.92
CA SER A 154 22.66 2.37 -10.82
C SER A 154 22.91 3.47 -9.78
N HIS A 155 21.91 4.31 -9.50
CA HIS A 155 22.06 5.43 -8.56
C HIS A 155 21.54 5.07 -7.16
N ARG A 156 20.54 4.19 -7.05
CA ARG A 156 19.80 4.00 -5.81
C ARG A 156 20.50 3.05 -4.85
N HIS A 157 20.81 1.84 -5.30
CA HIS A 157 21.41 0.79 -4.46
C HIS A 157 20.70 0.68 -3.09
N ALA A 158 19.37 0.59 -3.11
CA ALA A 158 18.55 0.44 -1.89
C ALA A 158 18.56 -1.00 -1.40
N VAL A 159 18.64 -1.97 -2.31
CA VAL A 159 18.95 -3.37 -2.00
C VAL A 159 20.36 -3.65 -2.45
N VAL A 160 21.14 -4.22 -1.54
CA VAL A 160 22.53 -4.58 -1.75
C VAL A 160 22.65 -6.08 -1.66
N ARG A 161 23.34 -6.70 -2.61
CA ARG A 161 23.68 -8.12 -2.56
C ARG A 161 25.13 -8.32 -2.14
N MET A 162 25.38 -9.36 -1.36
CA MET A 162 26.73 -9.74 -0.99
C MET A 162 27.47 -10.41 -2.15
N GLU A 163 28.79 -10.40 -2.08
CA GLU A 163 29.63 -10.98 -3.13
C GLU A 163 29.71 -12.50 -3.01
N ASP A 164 29.70 -13.01 -1.78
CA ASP A 164 29.87 -14.43 -1.44
C ASP A 164 28.55 -15.20 -1.29
N SER A 165 27.41 -14.48 -1.30
CA SER A 165 26.08 -15.07 -1.16
C SER A 165 25.02 -14.24 -1.87
N GLU A 166 23.86 -14.85 -2.18
CA GLU A 166 22.68 -14.12 -2.67
C GLU A 166 21.94 -13.39 -1.53
N GLU A 167 22.56 -13.23 -0.35
CA GLU A 167 21.93 -12.53 0.76
C GLU A 167 21.81 -11.02 0.44
N GLU A 168 20.61 -10.51 0.68
CA GLU A 168 20.27 -9.10 0.48
C GLU A 168 20.32 -8.32 1.78
N PHE A 169 20.95 -7.15 1.74
CA PHE A 169 20.97 -6.17 2.82
C PHE A 169 20.32 -4.87 2.36
N ILE A 170 19.40 -4.34 3.18
CA ILE A 170 18.63 -3.14 2.86
C ILE A 170 18.80 -2.16 4.02
N HIS A 171 19.73 -1.20 3.89
CA HIS A 171 20.05 -0.24 4.97
C HIS A 171 18.82 0.48 5.52
N LEU A 172 17.89 0.86 4.64
CA LEU A 172 16.65 1.54 5.03
C LEU A 172 15.71 0.67 5.89
N LYS A 173 15.88 -0.66 5.96
CA LYS A 173 15.11 -1.53 6.89
C LYS A 173 15.71 -1.56 8.30
N HIS A 174 16.88 -0.96 8.51
CA HIS A 174 17.68 -1.08 9.73
C HIS A 174 18.10 0.29 10.29
N ILE A 175 17.26 1.32 10.15
CA ILE A 175 17.50 2.66 10.67
C ILE A 175 17.31 2.68 12.20
N ARG A 176 16.15 2.20 12.68
CA ARG A 176 15.79 2.14 14.10
C ARG A 176 14.72 1.08 14.34
N ASP A 177 14.73 0.46 15.52
CA ASP A 177 13.65 -0.43 15.95
C ASP A 177 12.30 0.30 15.95
N GLY A 178 11.25 -0.40 15.52
CA GLY A 178 9.89 0.15 15.43
C GLY A 178 9.64 1.10 14.27
N GLN A 179 10.58 1.28 13.34
CA GLN A 179 10.32 2.01 12.10
C GLN A 179 9.24 1.34 11.23
N ALA A 180 8.60 2.12 10.35
CA ALA A 180 7.63 1.59 9.42
C ALA A 180 8.25 0.63 8.38
N LEU A 181 7.38 -0.09 7.69
CA LEU A 181 7.78 -1.10 6.71
C LEU A 181 8.26 -0.44 5.41
N LEU A 182 9.43 -0.87 4.95
CA LEU A 182 9.90 -0.64 3.58
C LEU A 182 9.65 -1.87 2.72
N GLN A 183 9.01 -1.64 1.57
CA GLN A 183 8.72 -2.64 0.55
C GLN A 183 9.28 -2.19 -0.80
N ILE A 184 10.43 -2.72 -1.20
CA ILE A 184 11.05 -2.46 -2.50
C ILE A 184 11.14 -3.77 -3.27
N TYR A 185 10.62 -3.78 -4.51
CA TYR A 185 10.53 -4.99 -5.31
C TYR A 185 10.74 -4.70 -6.79
N ASN A 186 11.63 -5.45 -7.43
CA ASN A 186 11.68 -5.50 -8.88
C ASN A 186 10.38 -6.12 -9.44
N SER A 187 9.71 -5.42 -10.35
CA SER A 187 8.54 -5.95 -11.05
C SER A 187 8.94 -6.91 -12.17
N LEU A 188 7.98 -7.70 -12.64
CA LEU A 188 8.14 -8.53 -13.83
C LEU A 188 8.33 -7.66 -15.09
N LEU A 189 8.87 -8.29 -16.15
CA LEU A 189 9.08 -7.67 -17.45
C LEU A 189 7.77 -7.60 -18.25
#